data_AF-A0A239EZ47-F1
#
_entry.id   AF-A0A239EZ47-F1
#
_cell.length_a   1.000
_cell.length_b   1.000
_cell.length_c   1.000
_cell.angle_alpha   90.00
_cell.angle_beta   90.00
_cell.angle_gamma   90.00
#
_symmetry.space_group_name_H-M   'P 1'
#
loop_
_entity.id
_entity.type
_entity.pdbx_description
1 polymer ?
#
loop_
_entity_poly.entity_id
_entity_poly.type
_entity_poly.pdbx_seq_one_letter_code
_entity_poly.pdbx_strand_id
1 'polypeptide(L)'
;MFEDQTVDLLPARTTLQAGAGGAGGNGGRGGDALAISAAVILVGGDVTGSTLTATSADAVATGGDGGAGGAGGAGGADTDD
;
A
#
# COMPACT_ATOMS: atom_id res chain seq x y z
N MET A 1 0.85 -68.77 29.34
CA MET A 1 1.62 -67.63 29.89
C MET A 1 1.90 -66.72 28.73
N PHE A 2 1.44 -65.48 28.75
CA PHE A 2 1.72 -64.50 27.71
C PHE A 2 2.79 -63.56 28.27
N GLU A 3 3.91 -63.42 27.57
CA GLU A 3 4.94 -62.44 27.92
C GLU A 3 4.39 -61.02 27.70
N ASP A 4 4.49 -60.18 28.72
CA ASP A 4 4.29 -58.74 28.56
C ASP A 4 5.38 -58.20 27.62
N GLN A 5 4.95 -57.75 26.44
CA GLN A 5 5.85 -57.07 25.51
C GLN A 5 5.79 -55.56 25.77
N THR A 6 6.89 -55.01 26.30
CA THR A 6 7.05 -53.56 26.41
C THR A 6 7.55 -53.01 25.08
N VAL A 7 6.70 -52.27 24.37
CA VAL A 7 7.10 -51.54 23.16
C VAL A 7 7.43 -50.11 23.55
N ASP A 8 8.66 -49.67 23.26
CA ASP A 8 9.05 -48.29 23.49
C ASP A 8 8.47 -47.39 22.37
N LEU A 9 7.68 -46.40 22.78
CA LEU A 9 7.02 -45.50 21.84
C LEU A 9 7.91 -44.30 21.60
N LEU A 10 8.46 -44.22 20.39
CA LEU A 10 9.13 -43.01 19.92
C LEU A 10 8.11 -41.84 19.93
N PRO A 11 8.54 -40.62 20.28
CA PRO A 11 7.68 -39.44 20.23
C PRO A 11 7.03 -39.25 18.86
N ALA A 12 5.80 -38.75 18.85
CA ALA A 12 5.08 -38.45 17.61
C ALA A 12 5.89 -37.49 16.72
N ARG A 13 6.06 -37.86 15.44
CA ARG A 13 6.78 -37.04 14.46
C ARG A 13 5.95 -35.80 14.12
N THR A 14 6.47 -34.60 14.41
CA THR A 14 5.96 -33.35 13.83
C THR A 14 6.52 -33.18 12.42
N THR A 15 5.65 -32.94 11.43
CA THR A 15 6.06 -32.56 10.07
C THR A 15 6.08 -31.04 9.94
N LEU A 16 7.18 -30.49 9.41
CA LEU A 16 7.26 -29.09 8.98
C LEU A 16 6.97 -29.07 7.48
N GLN A 17 5.91 -28.38 7.06
CA GLN A 17 5.64 -28.12 5.66
C GLN A 17 6.56 -27.00 5.18
N ALA A 18 7.63 -27.38 4.49
CA ALA A 18 8.57 -26.45 3.87
C ALA A 18 8.16 -26.27 2.39
N GLY A 19 7.53 -25.14 2.08
CA GLY A 19 7.28 -24.69 0.71
C GLY A 19 7.75 -23.26 0.51
N ALA A 20 8.12 -22.90 -0.71
CA ALA A 20 8.38 -21.50 -1.04
C ALA A 20 7.07 -20.71 -0.95
N GLY A 21 6.99 -19.75 -0.03
CA GLY A 21 5.86 -18.83 0.04
C GLY A 21 5.69 -18.01 -1.24
N GLY A 22 4.44 -17.68 -1.58
CA GLY A 22 4.14 -16.83 -2.73
C GLY A 22 4.60 -15.39 -2.51
N ALA A 23 5.01 -14.70 -3.57
CA ALA A 23 5.33 -13.27 -3.50
C ALA A 23 4.10 -12.45 -3.07
N GLY A 24 4.33 -11.46 -2.20
CA GLY A 24 3.30 -10.51 -1.79
C GLY A 24 2.81 -9.66 -2.96
N GLY A 25 1.60 -9.11 -2.83
CA GLY A 25 1.01 -8.23 -3.83
C GLY A 25 1.66 -6.84 -3.82
N ASN A 26 1.78 -6.22 -4.99
CA ASN A 26 2.21 -4.83 -5.08
C ASN A 26 1.21 -3.90 -4.38
N GLY A 27 1.73 -2.87 -3.71
CA GLY A 27 0.91 -1.81 -3.12
C GLY A 27 0.19 -0.97 -4.18
N GLY A 28 -0.88 -0.29 -3.75
CA GLY A 28 -1.63 0.62 -4.61
C GLY A 28 -0.86 1.92 -4.87
N ARG A 29 -1.03 2.51 -6.07
CA ARG A 29 -0.53 3.86 -6.36
C ARG A 29 -1.20 4.88 -5.43
N GLY A 30 -0.43 5.83 -4.92
CA GLY A 30 -0.96 7.00 -4.22
C GLY A 30 -1.83 7.88 -5.12
N GLY A 31 -2.67 8.72 -4.51
CA GLY A 31 -3.54 9.65 -5.23
C GLY A 31 -2.79 10.82 -5.85
N ASP A 32 -3.20 11.25 -7.04
CA ASP A 32 -2.60 12.41 -7.72
C ASP A 32 -2.93 13.73 -7.00
N ALA A 33 -1.99 14.67 -7.06
CA ALA A 33 -2.13 16.02 -6.49
C ALA A 33 -2.23 17.06 -7.61
N LEU A 34 -3.29 17.87 -7.63
CA LEU A 34 -3.43 19.01 -8.52
C LEU A 34 -4.01 20.21 -7.78
N ALA A 35 -3.29 21.33 -7.79
CA ALA A 35 -3.80 22.63 -7.36
C ALA A 35 -3.57 23.68 -8.44
N ILE A 36 -4.58 24.52 -8.66
CA ILE A 36 -4.55 25.62 -9.61
C ILE A 36 -4.95 26.89 -8.87
N SER A 37 -4.09 27.90 -8.91
CA SER A 37 -4.42 29.28 -8.52
C SER A 37 -4.50 30.08 -9.80
N ALA A 38 -5.72 30.46 -10.19
CA ALA A 38 -5.97 31.18 -11.43
C ALA A 38 -6.93 32.35 -11.18
N ALA A 39 -6.59 33.51 -11.72
CA ALA A 39 -7.43 34.70 -11.71
C ALA A 39 -7.43 35.34 -13.11
N VAL A 40 -8.62 35.74 -13.58
CA VAL A 40 -8.77 36.55 -14.79
C VAL A 40 -9.17 37.95 -14.33
N ILE A 41 -8.35 38.94 -14.66
CA ILE A 41 -8.57 40.34 -14.25
C ILE A 41 -8.83 41.17 -15.50
N LEU A 42 -10.03 41.75 -15.61
CA LEU A 42 -10.38 42.72 -16.64
C LEU A 42 -10.40 44.10 -15.98
N VAL A 43 -9.59 45.02 -16.50
CA VAL A 43 -9.44 46.37 -15.96
C VAL A 43 -9.94 47.38 -16.98
N GLY A 44 -10.90 48.19 -16.58
CA GLY A 44 -11.35 49.37 -17.32
C GLY A 44 -11.22 50.60 -16.43
N GLY A 45 -10.80 51.73 -17.00
CA GLY A 45 -10.69 52.99 -16.27
C GLY A 45 -10.95 54.19 -17.18
N ASP A 46 -11.70 55.15 -16.66
CA ASP A 46 -11.99 56.45 -17.28
C ASP A 46 -11.39 57.65 -16.49
N VAL A 47 -10.68 57.36 -15.38
CA VAL A 47 -10.06 58.38 -14.52
C VAL A 47 -8.56 58.15 -14.36
N THR A 48 -7.79 59.23 -14.48
CA THR A 48 -6.34 59.28 -14.23
C THR A 48 -6.01 59.26 -12.75
N GLY A 49 -5.01 58.45 -12.35
CA GLY A 49 -4.53 58.35 -10.97
C GLY A 49 -5.03 57.13 -10.17
N SER A 50 -5.73 56.20 -10.82
CA SER A 50 -6.21 54.97 -10.18
C SER A 50 -5.07 53.98 -9.94
N THR A 51 -5.09 53.37 -8.76
CA THR A 51 -4.19 52.25 -8.40
C THR A 51 -4.99 50.96 -8.40
N LEU A 52 -4.48 49.93 -9.07
CA LEU A 52 -5.01 48.57 -8.98
C LEU A 52 -3.97 47.68 -8.30
N THR A 53 -4.42 46.91 -7.32
CA THR A 53 -3.61 45.87 -6.68
C THR A 53 -4.36 44.55 -6.76
N ALA A 54 -3.68 43.50 -7.21
CA ALA A 54 -4.20 42.15 -7.24
C ALA A 54 -3.16 41.19 -6.65
N THR A 55 -3.63 40.23 -5.87
CA THR A 55 -2.79 39.23 -5.22
C THR A 55 -3.46 37.88 -5.37
N SER A 56 -2.76 36.93 -6.00
CA SER A 56 -3.19 35.53 -6.02
C SER A 56 -2.74 34.83 -4.74
N ALA A 57 -3.59 33.94 -4.22
CA ALA A 57 -3.23 33.07 -3.10
C ALA A 57 -2.45 31.82 -3.56
N ASP A 58 -1.81 31.14 -2.61
CA ASP A 58 -1.11 29.89 -2.85
C ASP A 58 -2.07 28.77 -3.27
N ALA A 59 -1.69 28.02 -4.31
CA ALA A 59 -2.35 26.78 -4.70
C ALA A 59 -1.58 25.60 -4.10
N VAL A 60 -2.12 25.02 -3.03
CA VAL A 60 -1.52 23.86 -2.36
C VAL A 60 -2.35 22.62 -2.65
N ALA A 61 -1.72 21.58 -3.21
CA ALA A 61 -2.29 20.24 -3.30
C ALA A 61 -1.36 19.22 -2.65
N THR A 62 -1.97 18.27 -1.95
CA THR A 62 -1.31 17.11 -1.36
C THR A 62 -1.95 15.86 -1.96
N GLY A 63 -1.11 14.98 -2.49
CA GLY A 63 -1.55 13.69 -3.04
C GLY A 63 -1.94 12.73 -1.92
N GLY A 64 -2.59 11.63 -2.29
CA GLY A 64 -2.89 10.56 -1.36
C GLY A 64 -1.70 9.63 -1.19
N ASP A 65 -1.50 9.10 0.02
CA ASP A 65 -0.55 8.02 0.25
C ASP A 65 -0.95 6.78 -0.56
N GLY A 66 0.04 6.03 -1.03
CA GLY A 66 -0.18 4.74 -1.68
C GLY A 66 -0.68 3.67 -0.70
N GLY A 67 -1.38 2.67 -1.23
CA GLY A 67 -1.81 1.53 -0.43
C GLY A 67 -0.65 0.58 -0.11
N ALA A 68 -0.65 -0.02 1.08
CA ALA A 68 0.30 -1.07 1.43
C ALA A 68 0.15 -2.28 0.49
N GLY A 69 1.27 -2.93 0.17
CA GLY A 69 1.28 -4.20 -0.56
C GLY A 69 0.65 -5.34 0.24
N GLY A 70 0.15 -6.36 -0.47
CA GLY A 70 -0.40 -7.56 0.15
C GLY A 70 0.69 -8.46 0.72
N ALA A 71 0.40 -9.16 1.82
CA ALA A 71 1.30 -10.18 2.36
C ALA A 71 1.50 -11.33 1.36
N GLY A 72 2.70 -11.89 1.31
CA GLY A 72 3.00 -13.10 0.54
C GLY A 72 2.26 -14.32 1.06
N GLY A 73 2.04 -15.31 0.18
CA GLY A 73 1.38 -16.56 0.56
C GLY A 73 2.28 -17.44 1.43
N ALA A 74 1.69 -18.20 2.35
CA ALA A 74 2.40 -19.27 3.05
C ALA A 74 2.71 -20.41 2.06
N GLY A 75 3.93 -20.95 2.08
CA GLY A 75 4.33 -22.02 1.17
C GLY A 75 3.54 -23.32 1.39
N GLY A 76 3.10 -23.93 0.29
CA GLY A 76 2.40 -25.23 0.29
C GLY A 76 3.37 -26.41 0.42
N ALA A 77 2.89 -27.56 0.91
CA ALA A 77 3.62 -28.81 0.81
C ALA A 77 3.66 -29.22 -0.66
N ASP A 78 4.84 -29.59 -1.14
CA ASP A 78 4.99 -30.35 -2.37
C ASP A 78 4.21 -31.67 -2.19
N THR A 79 2.99 -31.72 -2.74
CA THR A 79 2.25 -32.98 -2.91
C THR A 79 2.53 -33.45 -4.33
N ASP A 80 3.65 -34.14 -4.49
CA ASP A 80 3.91 -34.96 -5.67
C ASP A 80 2.93 -36.13 -5.65
N ASP A 81 2.02 -36.18 -6.63
CA ASP A 81 1.10 -37.28 -6.94
C ASP A 81 1.56 -37.97 -8.24
#